data_AF-A0A2M8PU31-F1
#
_entry.id   AF-A0A2M8PU31-F1
#
_cell.length_a   1.000
_cell.length_b   1.000
_cell.length_c   1.000
_cell.angle_alpha   90.00
_cell.angle_beta   90.00
_cell.angle_gamma   90.00
#
_symmetry.space_group_name_H-M   'P 1'
#
loop_
_entity.id
_entity.type
_entity.pdbx_description
1 polymer ?
#
loop_
_entity_poly.entity_id
_entity_poly.type
_entity_poly.pdbx_seq_one_letter_code
_entity_poly.pdbx_strand_id
1 'polypeptide(L)'
;MPKLSVWLVRAALLHMGVGFLFGALILFHKGLPLYNWIWRLLNLHTELMIFGWTMQLVMGVAFFALPRLSGRDNRYGAEQLGWWSFYLLNGGVILTAFGRWFTINILMLSGRFFVLIAVMLYVRMIWPRVKPFGGASASQ
;
A
#
# COMPACT_ATOMS: atom_id res chain seq x y z
N MET A 1 -11.81 15.36 -3.72
CA MET A 1 -10.63 14.47 -3.69
C MET A 1 -10.79 13.38 -4.73
N PRO A 2 -9.73 12.91 -5.41
CA PRO A 2 -9.84 11.79 -6.35
C PRO A 2 -10.27 10.50 -5.64
N LYS A 3 -11.15 9.70 -6.26
CA LYS A 3 -11.69 8.47 -5.65
C LYS A 3 -10.57 7.49 -5.25
N LEU A 4 -9.55 7.32 -6.09
CA LEU A 4 -8.41 6.45 -5.82
C LEU A 4 -7.70 6.78 -4.49
N SER A 5 -7.44 8.07 -4.22
CA SER A 5 -6.80 8.49 -2.96
C SER A 5 -7.67 8.15 -1.75
N VAL A 6 -8.99 8.38 -1.84
CA VAL A 6 -9.93 8.04 -0.76
C VAL A 6 -9.90 6.55 -0.45
N TRP A 7 -9.88 5.69 -1.48
CA TRP A 7 -9.81 4.24 -1.29
C TRP A 7 -8.47 3.76 -0.73
N LEU A 8 -7.36 4.31 -1.22
CA LEU A 8 -6.01 4.03 -0.67
C LEU A 8 -5.96 4.36 0.82
N VAL A 9 -6.39 5.55 1.22
CA VAL A 9 -6.39 6.00 2.61
C VAL A 9 -7.33 5.18 3.48
N ARG A 10 -8.56 4.90 3.01
CA ARG A 10 -9.53 4.07 3.77
C ARG A 10 -9.00 2.67 4.02
N ALA A 11 -8.49 2.01 2.98
CA ALA A 11 -7.92 0.68 3.14
C ALA A 11 -6.64 0.71 3.99
N ALA A 12 -5.83 1.78 3.92
CA ALA A 12 -4.69 1.94 4.81
C ALA A 12 -5.15 2.00 6.28
N LEU A 13 -6.15 2.81 6.60
CA LEU A 13 -6.73 2.91 7.95
C LEU A 13 -7.31 1.58 8.43
N LEU A 14 -7.89 0.77 7.54
CA LEU A 14 -8.34 -0.59 7.88
C LEU A 14 -7.15 -1.50 8.24
N HIS A 15 -6.08 -1.50 7.44
CA HIS A 15 -4.87 -2.26 7.75
C HIS A 15 -4.23 -1.79 9.07
N MET A 16 -4.26 -0.48 9.32
CA MET A 16 -3.82 0.13 10.57
C MET A 16 -4.60 -0.41 11.76
N GLY A 17 -5.94 -0.38 11.70
CA GLY A 17 -6.80 -0.87 12.77
C GLY A 17 -6.52 -2.34 13.08
N VAL A 18 -6.48 -3.20 12.05
CA VAL A 18 -6.22 -4.64 12.22
C VAL A 18 -4.82 -4.89 12.76
N GLY A 19 -3.80 -4.24 12.21
CA GLY A 19 -2.43 -4.44 12.69
C GLY A 19 -2.21 -3.87 14.10
N PHE A 20 -2.84 -2.76 14.49
CA PHE A 20 -2.80 -2.29 15.88
C PHE A 20 -3.42 -3.30 16.83
N LEU A 21 -4.54 -3.94 16.48
CA LEU A 21 -5.13 -4.99 17.29
C LEU A 21 -4.16 -6.17 17.47
N PHE A 22 -3.48 -6.59 16.41
CA PHE A 22 -2.44 -7.63 16.52
C PHE A 22 -1.27 -7.19 17.40
N GLY A 23 -0.80 -5.95 17.25
CA GLY A 23 0.28 -5.39 18.07
C GLY A 23 -0.09 -5.35 19.56
N ALA A 24 -1.32 -4.91 19.87
CA ALA A 24 -1.86 -4.90 21.22
C ALA A 24 -1.92 -6.31 21.81
N LEU A 25 -2.39 -7.30 21.04
CA LEU A 25 -2.48 -8.68 21.49
C LEU A 25 -1.09 -9.30 21.75
N ILE A 26 -0.10 -9.00 20.91
CA ILE A 26 1.29 -9.45 21.10
C ILE A 26 1.89 -8.85 22.37
N LEU A 27 1.70 -7.54 22.60
CA LEU A 27 2.19 -6.87 23.80
C LEU A 27 1.50 -7.39 25.07
N PHE A 28 0.19 -7.64 25.00
CA PHE A 28 -0.55 -8.26 26.09
C PHE A 28 0.01 -9.65 26.42
N HIS A 29 0.22 -10.50 25.40
CA HIS A 29 0.82 -11.81 25.57
C HIS A 29 2.25 -11.75 26.15
N LYS A 30 3.02 -10.70 25.80
CA LYS A 30 4.36 -10.50 26.36
C LYS A 30 4.34 -10.19 27.86
N GLY A 31 3.31 -9.47 28.34
CA GLY A 31 3.13 -9.18 29.76
C GLY A 31 2.51 -10.34 30.56
N LEU A 32 1.51 -11.00 29.97
CA LEU A 32 0.84 -12.17 30.52
C LEU A 32 0.79 -13.28 29.46
N PRO A 33 1.68 -14.29 29.52
CA PRO A 33 1.75 -15.35 28.53
C PRO A 33 0.46 -16.16 28.44
N LEU A 34 -0.39 -15.82 27.46
CA LEU A 34 -1.61 -16.58 27.13
C LEU A 34 -1.34 -17.86 26.31
N TYR A 35 -0.98 -17.72 25.03
CA TYR A 35 -0.81 -18.84 24.10
C TYR A 35 0.40 -18.62 23.17
N ASN A 36 1.21 -19.67 22.96
CA ASN A 36 2.45 -19.60 22.18
C ASN A 36 2.25 -19.19 20.71
N TRP A 37 1.07 -19.47 20.13
CA TRP A 37 0.80 -19.14 18.73
C TRP A 37 0.67 -17.62 18.48
N ILE A 38 0.47 -16.80 19.52
CA ILE A 38 0.32 -15.34 19.40
C ILE A 38 1.56 -14.70 18.78
N TRP A 39 2.75 -15.26 19.02
CA TRP A 39 3.98 -14.79 18.38
C TRP A 39 3.95 -14.90 16.84
N ARG A 40 3.14 -15.79 16.27
CA ARG A 40 2.96 -15.86 14.81
C ARG A 40 2.27 -14.62 14.25
N LEU A 41 1.45 -13.93 15.07
CA LEU A 41 0.82 -12.66 14.67
C LEU A 41 1.85 -11.54 14.45
N LEU A 42 3.06 -11.64 15.01
CA LEU A 42 4.11 -10.63 14.81
C LEU A 42 4.41 -10.44 13.33
N ASN A 43 4.53 -11.55 12.61
CA ASN A 43 4.71 -11.54 11.16
C ASN A 43 3.57 -10.80 10.46
N LEU A 44 2.31 -11.15 10.76
CA LEU A 44 1.15 -10.52 10.15
C LEU A 44 1.06 -9.02 10.50
N HIS A 45 1.33 -8.67 11.75
CA HIS A 45 1.39 -7.29 12.23
C HIS A 45 2.38 -6.47 11.40
N THR A 46 3.61 -6.96 11.21
CA THR A 46 4.63 -6.23 10.43
C THR A 46 4.20 -5.99 8.99
N GLU A 47 3.57 -6.98 8.35
CA GLU A 47 3.08 -6.86 6.98
C GLU A 47 2.00 -5.80 6.82
N LEU A 48 1.01 -5.84 7.72
CA LEU A 48 -0.09 -4.89 7.73
C LEU A 48 0.39 -3.47 8.05
N MET A 49 1.34 -3.30 8.97
CA MET A 49 1.83 -1.97 9.38
C MET A 49 2.73 -1.31 8.34
N ILE A 50 3.64 -2.07 7.73
CA ILE A 50 4.61 -1.51 6.76
C ILE A 50 3.93 -1.27 5.43
N PHE A 51 3.35 -2.32 4.83
CA PHE A 51 2.85 -2.26 3.46
C PHE A 51 1.37 -1.85 3.40
N GLY A 52 0.54 -2.47 4.25
CA GLY A 52 -0.90 -2.21 4.26
C GLY A 52 -1.28 -0.82 4.76
N TRP A 53 -0.59 -0.33 5.80
CA TRP A 53 -0.83 0.98 6.40
C TRP A 53 0.14 2.03 5.87
N THR A 54 1.41 1.97 6.25
CA THR A 54 2.35 3.10 6.08
C THR A 54 2.56 3.42 4.61
N MET A 55 2.96 2.42 3.82
CA MET A 55 3.21 2.58 2.39
C MET A 55 1.95 3.01 1.64
N GLN A 56 0.83 2.33 1.91
CA GLN A 56 -0.43 2.63 1.24
C GLN A 56 -0.97 4.02 1.58
N LEU A 57 -0.79 4.48 2.83
CA LEU A 57 -1.14 5.84 3.24
C LEU A 57 -0.29 6.87 2.49
N VAL A 58 1.03 6.66 2.43
CA VAL A 58 1.94 7.53 1.67
C VAL A 58 1.52 7.61 0.20
N MET A 59 1.17 6.48 -0.42
CA MET A 59 0.65 6.45 -1.78
C MET A 59 -0.71 7.18 -1.90
N GLY A 60 -1.62 7.02 -0.94
CA GLY A 60 -2.89 7.73 -0.95
C GLY A 60 -2.73 9.24 -0.86
N VAL A 61 -1.86 9.70 0.04
CA VAL A 61 -1.57 11.12 0.29
C VAL A 61 -0.77 11.73 -0.87
N ALA A 62 0.27 11.06 -1.36
CA ALA A 62 1.08 11.56 -2.48
C ALA A 62 0.25 11.75 -3.76
N PHE A 63 -0.72 10.85 -4.03
CA PHE A 63 -1.61 10.99 -5.18
C PHE A 63 -2.50 12.25 -5.10
N PHE A 64 -2.87 12.65 -3.88
CA PHE A 64 -3.67 13.84 -3.64
C PHE A 64 -2.83 15.13 -3.59
N ALA A 65 -1.68 15.08 -2.93
CA ALA A 65 -0.84 16.25 -2.63
C ALA A 65 0.00 16.72 -3.82
N LEU A 66 0.44 15.81 -4.71
CA LEU A 66 1.30 16.20 -5.83
C LEU A 66 0.57 17.08 -6.87
N PRO A 67 1.26 18.10 -7.43
CA PRO A 67 0.69 19.01 -8.39
C PRO A 67 0.30 18.29 -9.68
N ARG A 68 -0.76 18.78 -10.32
CA ARG A 68 -1.32 18.20 -11.55
C ARG A 68 -0.79 18.99 -12.74
N LEU A 69 0.37 18.59 -13.25
CA LEU A 69 1.09 19.30 -14.31
C LEU A 69 0.60 18.97 -15.73
N SER A 70 -0.33 18.02 -15.89
CA SER A 70 -0.90 17.65 -17.19
C SER A 70 -2.03 18.62 -17.61
N GLY A 71 -2.04 19.00 -18.90
CA GLY A 71 -3.09 19.80 -19.52
C GLY A 71 -4.51 19.21 -19.37
N ARG A 72 -5.52 20.05 -19.63
CA ARG A 72 -6.96 19.86 -19.33
C ARG A 72 -7.52 18.47 -19.72
N ASP A 73 -7.00 17.83 -20.76
CA ASP A 73 -7.49 16.57 -21.32
C ASP A 73 -6.92 15.29 -20.66
N ASN A 74 -5.85 15.39 -19.84
CA ASN A 74 -5.26 14.23 -19.16
C ASN A 74 -4.94 14.50 -17.67
N ARG A 75 -5.92 15.09 -16.97
CA ARG A 75 -5.79 15.63 -15.60
C ARG A 75 -5.38 14.62 -14.52
N TYR A 76 -5.52 13.31 -14.77
CA TYR A 76 -5.17 12.25 -13.82
C TYR A 76 -4.13 11.24 -14.34
N GLY A 77 -3.75 11.28 -15.63
CA GLY A 77 -2.93 10.25 -16.25
C GLY A 77 -3.69 8.92 -16.39
N ALA A 78 -2.97 7.81 -16.51
CA ALA A 78 -3.54 6.47 -16.56
C ALA A 78 -4.03 6.04 -15.16
N GLU A 79 -5.20 6.55 -14.74
CA GLU A 79 -5.85 6.24 -13.45
C GLU A 79 -6.00 4.72 -13.23
N GLN A 80 -6.16 3.96 -14.32
CA GLN A 80 -6.17 2.50 -14.32
C GLN A 80 -4.91 1.89 -13.67
N LEU A 81 -3.72 2.45 -13.90
CA LEU A 81 -2.48 1.96 -13.27
C LEU A 81 -2.52 2.13 -11.75
N GLY A 82 -3.13 3.21 -11.28
CA GLY A 82 -3.32 3.48 -9.86
C GLY A 82 -4.28 2.48 -9.20
N TRP A 83 -5.38 2.16 -9.88
CA TRP A 83 -6.31 1.12 -9.42
C TRP A 83 -5.68 -0.28 -9.44
N TRP A 84 -4.93 -0.63 -10.49
CA TRP A 84 -4.17 -1.88 -10.52
C TRP A 84 -3.15 -1.97 -9.40
N SER A 85 -2.42 -0.88 -9.14
CA SER A 85 -1.52 -0.79 -8.01
C SER A 85 -2.25 -1.00 -6.68
N PHE A 86 -3.41 -0.38 -6.50
CA PHE A 86 -4.24 -0.56 -5.30
C PHE A 86 -4.61 -2.04 -5.08
N TYR A 87 -5.15 -2.71 -6.09
CA TYR A 87 -5.56 -4.12 -5.97
C TYR A 87 -4.36 -5.05 -5.75
N LEU A 88 -3.26 -4.85 -6.47
CA LEU A 88 -2.04 -5.66 -6.33
C LEU A 88 -1.37 -5.45 -4.97
N LEU A 89 -1.37 -4.22 -4.44
CA LEU A 89 -0.81 -3.95 -3.12
C LEU A 89 -1.60 -4.67 -2.03
N ASN A 90 -2.93 -4.49 -1.99
CA ASN A 90 -3.79 -5.12 -0.99
C ASN A 90 -3.77 -6.65 -1.13
N GLY A 91 -3.86 -7.16 -2.36
CA GLY A 91 -3.76 -8.59 -2.64
C GLY A 91 -2.39 -9.15 -2.22
N GLY A 92 -1.30 -8.45 -2.52
CA GLY A 92 0.06 -8.86 -2.17
C GLY A 92 0.30 -8.89 -0.66
N VAL A 93 -0.21 -7.90 0.08
CA VAL A 93 -0.15 -7.87 1.55
C VAL A 93 -0.92 -9.05 2.14
N ILE A 94 -2.15 -9.28 1.70
CA ILE A 94 -2.99 -10.40 2.17
C ILE A 94 -2.32 -11.74 1.87
N LEU A 95 -1.85 -11.96 0.64
CA LEU A 95 -1.16 -13.19 0.24
C LEU A 95 0.10 -13.43 1.07
N THR A 96 0.90 -12.38 1.32
CA THR A 96 2.09 -12.54 2.15
C THR A 96 1.73 -12.84 3.61
N ALA A 97 0.72 -12.15 4.15
CA ALA A 97 0.25 -12.37 5.53
C ALA A 97 -0.22 -13.82 5.73
N PHE A 98 -1.04 -14.34 4.82
CA PHE A 98 -1.49 -15.74 4.83
C PHE A 98 -0.35 -16.72 4.57
N GLY A 99 0.56 -16.40 3.64
CA GLY A 99 1.74 -17.21 3.37
C GLY A 99 2.62 -17.36 4.61
N ARG A 100 2.85 -16.28 5.37
CA ARG A 100 3.58 -16.33 6.64
C ARG A 100 2.83 -17.10 7.72
N TRP A 101 1.50 -16.97 7.78
CA TRP A 101 0.68 -17.69 8.76
C TRP A 101 0.76 -19.21 8.59
N PHE A 102 0.59 -19.67 7.35
CA PHE A 102 0.60 -21.10 7.01
C PHE A 102 1.99 -21.64 6.66
N THR A 103 3.02 -20.78 6.67
CA THR A 103 4.40 -21.15 6.30
C THR A 103 4.50 -21.67 4.84
N ILE A 104 3.73 -21.06 3.94
CA ILE A 104 3.68 -21.42 2.51
C ILE A 104 4.56 -20.45 1.72
N ASN A 105 5.79 -20.87 1.42
CA ASN A 105 6.81 -20.04 0.77
C ASN A 105 6.37 -19.48 -0.60
N ILE A 106 5.69 -20.29 -1.42
CA ILE A 106 5.23 -19.84 -2.75
C ILE A 106 4.21 -18.70 -2.65
N LEU A 107 3.36 -18.73 -1.63
CA LEU A 107 2.33 -17.71 -1.39
C LEU A 107 2.94 -16.42 -0.85
N MET A 108 3.97 -16.53 -0.02
CA MET A 108 4.76 -15.38 0.43
C MET A 108 5.47 -14.71 -0.75
N LEU A 109 6.13 -15.51 -1.58
CA LEU A 109 6.89 -15.01 -2.73
C LEU A 109 5.98 -14.34 -3.76
N SER A 110 4.85 -14.97 -4.10
CA SER A 110 3.86 -14.38 -5.02
C SER A 110 3.28 -13.07 -4.47
N GLY A 111 2.99 -13.03 -3.16
CA GLY A 111 2.56 -11.81 -2.48
C GLY A 111 3.60 -10.68 -2.59
N ARG A 112 4.89 -11.00 -2.50
CA ARG A 112 5.97 -10.00 -2.68
C ARG A 112 6.10 -9.50 -4.09
N PHE A 113 5.99 -10.39 -5.06
CA PHE A 113 5.94 -9.97 -6.46
C PHE A 113 4.77 -9.03 -6.72
N PHE A 114 3.60 -9.29 -6.14
CA PHE A 114 2.44 -8.41 -6.30
C PHE A 114 2.66 -7.04 -5.67
N VAL A 115 3.22 -6.97 -4.46
CA VAL A 115 3.61 -5.68 -3.84
C VAL A 115 4.63 -4.96 -4.72
N LEU A 116 5.66 -5.64 -5.21
CA LEU A 116 6.69 -5.03 -6.05
C LEU A 116 6.11 -4.44 -7.34
N ILE A 117 5.27 -5.20 -8.04
CA ILE A 117 4.58 -4.75 -9.26
C ILE A 117 3.67 -3.57 -8.94
N ALA A 118 2.92 -3.63 -7.83
CA ALA A 118 2.06 -2.53 -7.40
C ALA A 118 2.85 -1.22 -7.26
N VAL A 119 4.01 -1.27 -6.62
CA VAL A 119 4.89 -0.11 -6.44
C VAL A 119 5.42 0.39 -7.77
N MET A 120 5.88 -0.50 -8.65
CA MET A 120 6.37 -0.12 -9.99
C MET A 120 5.27 0.57 -10.82
N LEU A 121 4.04 0.05 -10.81
CA LEU A 121 2.91 0.66 -11.50
C LEU A 121 2.57 2.04 -10.93
N TYR A 122 2.59 2.17 -9.60
CA TYR A 122 2.32 3.44 -8.94
C TYR A 122 3.39 4.49 -9.24
N VAL A 123 4.66 4.11 -9.15
CA VAL A 123 5.80 5.00 -9.45
C VAL A 123 5.72 5.45 -10.90
N ARG A 124 5.46 4.54 -11.86
CA ARG A 124 5.25 4.89 -13.26
C ARG A 124 4.10 5.88 -13.45
N MET A 125 2.98 5.69 -12.73
CA MET A 125 1.83 6.59 -12.79
C MET A 125 2.15 7.98 -12.21
N ILE A 126 2.93 8.06 -11.14
CA ILE A 126 3.17 9.31 -10.41
C ILE A 126 4.38 10.10 -10.94
N TRP A 127 5.33 9.43 -11.61
CA TRP A 127 6.55 10.02 -12.13
C TRP A 127 6.34 11.29 -12.97
N PRO A 128 5.36 11.36 -13.90
CA PRO A 128 5.08 12.57 -14.68
C PRO A 128 4.66 13.78 -13.82
N ARG A 129 4.21 13.55 -12.58
CA ARG A 129 3.80 14.62 -11.65
C ARG A 129 4.96 15.19 -10.84
N VAL A 130 6.06 14.44 -10.72
CA VAL A 130 7.27 14.86 -10.00
C VAL A 130 8.23 15.59 -10.92
N LYS A 131 8.38 15.11 -12.17
CA LYS A 131 9.24 15.75 -13.18
C LYS A 131 8.35 16.24 -14.33
N PRO A 132 8.20 17.57 -14.54
CA PRO A 132 7.69 18.05 -15.80
C PRO A 132 8.64 17.56 -16.89
N PHE A 133 8.13 16.79 -17.86
CA PHE A 133 8.92 16.53 -19.06
C PHE A 133 9.17 17.88 -19.72
N GLY A 134 10.43 18.32 -19.73
CA GLY A 134 10.85 19.61 -20.26
C GLY A 134 10.37 19.73 -21.71
N GLY A 135 9.34 20.56 -21.90
CA GLY A 135 8.63 20.67 -23.17
C GLY A 135 7.39 21.58 -23.12
N ALA A 136 6.99 22.06 -21.94
CA ALA A 136 6.02 23.16 -21.84
C ALA A 136 6.73 24.46 -21.43
N SER A 137 7.69 24.89 -22.26
CA SER A 137 7.80 26.31 -22.57
C SER A 137 6.69 26.62 -23.58
N ALA A 138 5.49 26.96 -23.11
CA ALA A 138 4.44 27.50 -23.97
C ALA A 138 3.51 28.38 -23.14
N SER A 139 3.84 29.68 -23.17
CA SER A 139 3.01 30.87 -22.98
C SER A 139 2.02 30.95 -21.80
N GLN A 140 2.31 31.95 -20.97
CA GLN A 140 1.40 32.87 -20.24
C GLN A 140 -0.09 32.53 -20.19
#